data_AF-A0AAN8SS19-F1
#
_entry.id   AF-A0AAN8SS19-F1
#
_cell.length_a   1.000
_cell.length_b   1.000
_cell.length_c   1.000
_cell.angle_alpha   90.00
_cell.angle_beta   90.00
_cell.angle_gamma   90.00
#
_symmetry.space_group_name_H-M   'P 1'
#
loop_
_entity.id
_entity.type
_entity.pdbx_description
1 polymer ?
#
loop_
_entity_poly.entity_id
_entity_poly.type
_entity_poly.pdbx_seq_one_letter_code
_entity_poly.pdbx_strand_id
1 'polypeptide(L)'
;MTKSRKDKSIIGQELVCSKQGFCSKKNLESKKPQHETREGCKALLSMSKKGEDKWVVCRLVAEHNHELASPNSQKFLRSKRKKTETQKNLIDLLDNFGVRPGKIMPVLINQLGGVDRLNLTGQDIQNYLQTRRQKNLEKGDAQLMLQYFQRRQSENPGFFYAI
;
A
#
# COMPACT_ATOMS: atom_id res chain seq x y z
N MET A 1 14.41 8.93 -0.99
CA MET A 1 15.16 9.02 -2.26
C MET A 1 15.46 10.47 -2.52
N THR A 2 16.74 10.79 -2.73
CA THR A 2 17.24 12.13 -2.98
C THR A 2 17.39 12.32 -4.48
N LYS A 3 16.76 13.36 -5.03
CA LYS A 3 16.76 13.67 -6.47
C LYS A 3 17.60 14.91 -6.77
N SER A 4 18.21 14.95 -7.96
CA SER A 4 18.87 16.11 -8.52
C SER A 4 17.89 17.27 -8.67
N ARG A 5 18.32 18.49 -8.33
CA ARG A 5 17.53 19.69 -8.61
C ARG A 5 17.50 20.05 -10.10
N LYS A 6 18.52 19.64 -10.86
CA LYS A 6 18.64 19.95 -12.30
C LYS A 6 17.83 18.97 -13.14
N ASP A 7 18.12 17.67 -13.01
CA ASP A 7 17.59 16.65 -13.94
C ASP A 7 16.55 15.72 -13.32
N LYS A 8 16.18 15.95 -12.04
CA LYS A 8 15.31 15.07 -11.23
C LYS A 8 15.79 13.60 -11.14
N SER A 9 17.00 13.31 -11.62
CA SER A 9 17.66 12.00 -11.52
C SER A 9 17.90 11.62 -10.06
N ILE A 10 17.88 10.32 -9.74
CA ILE A 10 18.09 9.85 -8.38
C ILE A 10 19.59 9.92 -8.07
N ILE A 11 19.98 10.82 -7.16
CA ILE A 11 21.38 11.00 -6.74
C ILE A 11 21.67 10.19 -5.47
N GLY A 12 20.66 9.91 -4.66
CA GLY A 12 20.84 9.21 -3.39
C GLY A 12 19.63 8.37 -2.99
N GLN A 13 19.91 7.28 -2.30
CA GLN A 13 18.89 6.38 -1.78
C GLN A 13 19.26 5.93 -0.38
N GLU A 14 18.29 5.99 0.52
CA GLU A 14 18.39 5.43 1.86
C GLU A 14 17.39 4.29 1.98
N LEU A 15 17.91 3.14 2.41
CA LEU A 15 17.16 1.96 2.77
C LEU A 15 17.18 1.86 4.29
N VAL A 16 16.02 1.66 4.89
CA VAL A 16 15.83 1.72 6.34
C VAL A 16 15.06 0.49 6.80
N CYS A 17 15.22 0.13 8.07
CA CYS A 17 14.44 -0.94 8.67
C CYS A 17 12.93 -0.64 8.62
N SER A 18 12.10 -1.68 8.46
CA SER A 18 10.64 -1.56 8.56
C SER A 18 10.17 -1.03 9.93
N LYS A 19 10.96 -1.27 10.98
CA LYS A 19 10.70 -0.80 12.35
C LYS A 19 11.42 0.52 12.70
N GLN A 20 11.87 1.28 11.70
CA GLN A 20 12.59 2.54 11.92
C GLN A 20 11.73 3.59 12.61
N GLY A 21 12.36 4.33 13.54
CA GLY A 21 11.77 5.49 14.21
C GLY A 21 10.69 5.13 15.21
N PHE A 22 9.92 6.12 15.65
CA PHE A 22 8.81 5.91 16.58
C PHE A 22 7.49 6.36 15.95
N CYS A 23 6.38 5.79 16.40
CA CYS A 23 5.07 6.26 15.99
C CYS A 23 4.80 7.62 16.64
N SER A 24 4.30 8.60 15.88
CA SER A 24 3.92 9.89 16.46
C SER A 24 2.66 9.75 17.30
N LYS A 25 2.58 10.44 18.45
CA LYS A 25 1.43 10.41 19.37
C LYS A 25 0.06 10.67 18.69
N LYS A 26 0.04 11.51 17.64
CA LYS A 26 -1.17 11.78 16.82
C LYS A 26 -1.78 10.53 16.15
N ASN A 27 -0.98 9.49 15.88
CA ASN A 27 -1.50 8.24 15.31
C ASN A 27 -2.19 7.35 16.35
N LEU A 28 -1.80 7.46 17.63
CA LEU A 28 -2.40 6.71 18.74
C LEU A 28 -3.80 7.25 19.09
N GLU A 29 -4.01 8.55 18.91
CA GLU A 29 -5.29 9.25 19.16
C GLU A 29 -6.27 9.18 17.96
N SER A 30 -5.88 8.53 16.87
CA SER A 30 -6.73 8.40 15.68
C SER A 30 -7.87 7.40 15.91
N LYS A 31 -9.02 7.59 15.22
CA LYS A 31 -10.20 6.69 15.32
C LYS A 31 -9.90 5.21 15.01
N LYS A 32 -8.73 4.90 14.42
CA LYS A 32 -8.20 3.55 14.20
C LYS A 32 -6.70 3.55 14.54
N PRO A 33 -6.33 3.36 15.83
CA PRO A 33 -4.93 3.34 16.22
C PRO A 33 -4.21 2.22 15.48
N GLN A 34 -3.16 2.58 14.74
CA GLN A 34 -2.35 1.63 14.01
C GLN A 34 -1.43 0.92 15.01
N HIS A 35 -1.38 -0.42 14.99
CA HIS A 35 -0.49 -1.18 15.87
C HIS A 35 0.95 -0.66 15.73
N GLU A 36 1.60 -0.37 16.85
CA GLU A 36 2.97 0.12 16.84
C GLU A 36 3.85 -0.97 16.23
N THR A 37 4.43 -0.66 15.08
CA THR A 37 5.36 -1.53 14.34
C THR A 37 6.77 -0.94 14.32
N ARG A 38 6.95 0.24 14.92
CA ARG A 38 8.18 1.04 14.89
C ARG A 38 8.78 1.07 16.29
N GLU A 39 9.98 0.51 16.43
CA GLU A 39 10.68 0.29 17.71
C GLU A 39 11.94 1.16 17.85
N GLY A 40 12.02 2.24 17.08
CA GLY A 40 13.17 3.14 17.10
C GLY A 40 14.41 2.60 16.38
N CYS A 41 14.26 1.59 15.51
CA CYS A 41 15.40 0.95 14.87
C CYS A 41 16.21 1.94 14.03
N LYS A 42 17.53 1.95 14.22
CA LYS A 42 18.47 2.85 13.53
C LYS A 42 19.20 2.20 12.35
N ALA A 43 18.93 0.92 12.08
CA ALA A 43 19.53 0.20 10.96
C ALA A 43 19.18 0.88 9.63
N LEU A 44 20.21 1.21 8.85
CA LEU A 44 20.08 1.91 7.58
C LEU A 44 21.25 1.61 6.64
N LEU A 45 20.98 1.68 5.35
CA LEU A 45 21.96 1.66 4.27
C LEU A 45 21.73 2.90 3.39
N SER A 46 22.71 3.80 3.37
CA SER A 46 22.69 5.03 2.56
C SER A 46 23.65 4.87 1.39
N MET A 47 23.15 5.14 0.19
CA MET A 47 23.87 5.01 -1.07
C MET A 47 23.76 6.32 -1.84
N SER A 48 24.85 6.75 -2.48
CA SER A 48 24.84 7.92 -3.37
C SER A 48 25.57 7.62 -4.67
N LYS A 49 25.17 8.31 -5.73
CA LYS A 49 25.81 8.23 -7.04
C LYS A 49 27.04 9.15 -7.05
N LYS A 50 28.22 8.57 -7.28
CA LYS A 50 29.49 9.30 -7.52
C LYS A 50 29.85 9.19 -9.01
N GLY A 51 30.02 10.33 -9.68
CA GLY A 51 30.34 10.38 -11.11
C GLY A 51 29.19 9.93 -12.02
N GLU A 52 29.52 9.53 -13.25
CA GLU A 52 28.53 9.34 -14.32
C GLU A 52 27.57 8.17 -14.08
N ASP A 53 27.94 7.09 -13.36
CA ASP A 53 27.01 5.98 -13.06
C ASP A 53 27.38 5.04 -11.89
N LYS A 54 28.35 5.40 -11.04
CA LYS A 54 28.77 4.52 -9.94
C LYS A 54 28.01 4.81 -8.66
N TRP A 55 27.38 3.79 -8.09
CA TRP A 55 26.75 3.87 -6.77
C TRP A 55 27.74 3.49 -5.68
N VAL A 56 27.86 4.33 -4.66
CA VAL A 56 28.75 4.11 -3.52
C VAL A 56 27.93 4.10 -2.25
N VAL A 57 28.18 3.09 -1.41
CA VAL A 57 27.63 3.03 -0.05
C VAL A 57 28.32 4.09 0.79
N CYS A 58 27.56 5.07 1.28
CA CYS A 58 28.08 6.16 2.11
C CYS A 58 28.01 5.84 3.60
N ARG A 59 26.98 5.11 4.02
CA ARG A 59 26.74 4.79 5.43
C ARG A 59 26.02 3.45 5.54
N LEU A 60 26.53 2.58 6.39
CA LEU A 60 25.91 1.32 6.75
C LEU A 60 25.83 1.23 8.27
N VAL A 61 24.62 1.07 8.78
CA VAL A 61 24.34 0.68 10.17
C VAL A 61 23.63 -0.66 10.09
N ALA A 62 24.38 -1.74 10.31
CA ALA A 62 23.88 -3.11 10.19
C ALA A 62 23.19 -3.61 11.47
N GLU A 63 23.46 -2.98 12.61
CA GLU A 63 22.91 -3.38 13.90
C GLU A 63 21.42 -3.04 14.02
N HIS A 64 20.64 -4.05 14.39
CA HIS A 64 19.22 -3.93 14.71
C HIS A 64 19.02 -4.00 16.22
N ASN A 65 18.07 -3.23 16.74
CA ASN A 65 17.66 -3.26 18.15
C ASN A 65 16.47 -4.20 18.41
N HIS A 66 16.17 -5.09 17.48
CA HIS A 66 15.05 -6.02 17.53
C HIS A 66 15.36 -7.29 16.74
N GLU A 67 14.61 -8.35 16.99
CA GLU A 67 14.73 -9.59 16.24
C GLU A 67 14.38 -9.39 14.76
N LEU A 68 15.14 -10.05 13.89
CA LEU A 68 14.87 -10.05 12.46
C LEU A 68 13.64 -10.91 12.14
N ALA A 69 12.96 -10.58 11.05
CA ALA A 69 11.79 -11.34 10.61
C ALA A 69 12.19 -12.80 10.32
N SER A 70 11.43 -13.74 10.91
CA SER A 70 11.55 -15.16 10.62
C SER A 70 11.27 -15.46 9.14
N PRO A 71 11.82 -16.54 8.56
CA PRO A 71 11.57 -16.91 7.16
C PRO A 71 10.08 -16.91 6.77
N ASN A 72 9.22 -17.38 7.68
CA ASN A 72 7.77 -17.42 7.48
C ASN A 72 7.11 -16.03 7.51
N SER A 73 7.66 -15.07 8.27
CA SER A 73 7.11 -13.72 8.38
C SER A 73 7.70 -12.73 7.37
N GLN A 74 8.88 -13.02 6.80
CA GLN A 74 9.58 -12.17 5.83
C GLN A 74 8.73 -11.82 4.60
N LYS A 75 7.89 -12.75 4.14
CA LYS A 75 6.97 -12.52 3.00
C LYS A 75 5.95 -11.40 3.27
N PHE A 76 5.65 -11.13 4.54
CA PHE A 76 4.74 -10.05 4.95
C PHE A 76 5.43 -8.70 5.18
N LEU A 77 6.76 -8.62 5.01
CA LEU A 77 7.46 -7.34 4.99
C LEU A 77 6.96 -6.48 3.82
N ARG A 78 6.81 -5.18 4.05
CA ARG A 78 6.26 -4.24 3.05
C ARG A 78 6.99 -4.32 1.69
N SER A 79 8.30 -4.56 1.69
CA SER A 79 9.11 -4.72 0.48
C SER A 79 8.78 -6.00 -0.31
N LYS A 80 8.28 -7.03 0.36
CA LYS A 80 7.94 -8.36 -0.18
C LYS A 80 6.45 -8.53 -0.48
N ARG A 81 5.57 -7.68 0.07
CA ARG A 81 4.11 -7.68 -0.20
C ARG A 81 3.71 -7.06 -1.55
N LYS A 82 4.55 -7.18 -2.58
CA LYS A 82 4.21 -6.74 -3.93
C LYS A 82 3.25 -7.76 -4.56
N LYS A 83 2.15 -7.27 -5.12
CA LYS A 83 1.20 -8.08 -5.90
C LYS A 83 1.82 -8.42 -7.24
N THR A 84 1.89 -9.71 -7.56
CA THR A 84 2.25 -10.15 -8.92
C THR A 84 1.13 -9.84 -9.88
N GLU A 85 1.42 -9.81 -11.18
CA GLU A 85 0.40 -9.54 -12.20
C GLU A 85 -0.68 -10.62 -12.23
N THR A 86 -0.28 -11.88 -12.06
CA THR A 86 -1.20 -13.02 -11.94
C THR A 86 -2.16 -12.87 -10.76
N GLN A 87 -1.66 -12.42 -9.60
CA GLN A 87 -2.50 -12.18 -8.42
C GLN A 87 -3.49 -11.03 -8.67
N LYS A 88 -3.04 -9.94 -9.30
CA LYS A 88 -3.92 -8.82 -9.64
C LYS A 88 -5.04 -9.26 -10.58
N ASN A 89 -4.71 -9.95 -11.66
CA ASN A 89 -5.68 -10.41 -12.65
C ASN A 89 -6.75 -11.29 -12.01
N LEU A 90 -6.37 -12.19 -11.10
CA LEU A 90 -7.35 -13.01 -10.38
C LEU A 90 -8.22 -12.17 -9.44
N ILE A 91 -7.62 -11.26 -8.66
CA ILE A 91 -8.36 -10.36 -7.77
C ILE A 91 -9.37 -9.53 -8.59
N ASP A 92 -8.93 -9.03 -9.73
CA ASP A 92 -9.73 -8.20 -10.62
C ASP A 92 -10.89 -8.98 -11.23
N LEU A 93 -10.64 -10.21 -11.69
CA LEU A 93 -11.66 -11.12 -12.19
C LEU A 93 -12.72 -11.42 -11.12
N LEU A 94 -12.29 -11.81 -9.92
CA LEU A 94 -13.20 -12.13 -8.83
C LEU A 94 -14.03 -10.92 -8.37
N ASP A 95 -13.43 -9.73 -8.31
CA ASP A 95 -14.15 -8.49 -8.00
C ASP A 95 -15.20 -8.17 -9.06
N ASN A 96 -14.88 -8.39 -10.34
CA ASN A 96 -15.82 -8.17 -11.45
C ASN A 96 -17.00 -9.15 -11.41
N PHE A 97 -16.79 -10.38 -10.90
CA PHE A 97 -17.87 -11.34 -10.61
C PHE A 97 -18.63 -11.04 -9.31
N GLY A 98 -18.36 -9.91 -8.65
CA GLY A 98 -19.06 -9.49 -7.43
C GLY A 98 -18.60 -10.21 -6.16
N VAL A 99 -17.49 -10.97 -6.21
CA VAL A 99 -16.95 -11.65 -5.03
C VAL A 99 -16.41 -10.62 -4.05
N ARG A 100 -16.97 -10.60 -2.84
CA ARG A 100 -16.52 -9.66 -1.80
C ARG A 100 -15.04 -9.86 -1.48
N PRO A 101 -14.26 -8.80 -1.20
CA PRO A 101 -12.83 -8.90 -0.92
C PRO A 101 -12.44 -9.92 0.16
N GLY A 102 -13.28 -10.10 1.19
CA GLY A 102 -13.06 -11.09 2.24
C GLY A 102 -13.10 -12.55 1.78
N LYS A 103 -13.73 -12.84 0.63
CA LYS A 103 -13.82 -14.18 0.03
C LYS A 103 -12.77 -14.43 -1.06
N ILE A 104 -12.04 -13.39 -1.48
CA ILE A 104 -10.96 -13.51 -2.48
C ILE A 104 -9.71 -14.16 -1.88
N MET A 105 -9.40 -13.88 -0.60
CA MET A 105 -8.22 -14.43 0.08
C MET A 105 -8.15 -15.97 0.07
N PRO A 106 -9.21 -16.71 0.46
CA PRO A 106 -9.21 -18.18 0.37
C PRO A 106 -8.95 -18.71 -1.04
N VAL A 107 -9.48 -18.05 -2.07
CA VAL A 107 -9.28 -18.46 -3.46
C VAL A 107 -7.82 -18.30 -3.87
N LEU A 108 -7.19 -17.18 -3.49
CA LEU A 108 -5.75 -16.96 -3.72
C LEU A 108 -4.88 -17.99 -2.99
N ILE A 109 -5.23 -18.33 -1.75
CA ILE A 109 -4.52 -19.36 -0.97
C ILE A 109 -4.56 -20.69 -1.70
N ASN A 110 -5.75 -21.10 -2.16
CA ASN A 110 -5.94 -22.37 -2.86
C ASN A 110 -5.19 -22.39 -4.19
N GLN A 111 -5.28 -21.33 -4.98
CA GLN A 111 -4.60 -21.24 -6.27
C GLN A 111 -3.06 -21.27 -6.14
N LEU A 112 -2.51 -20.69 -5.08
CA LEU A 112 -1.08 -20.67 -4.84
C LEU A 112 -0.57 -21.98 -4.19
N GLY A 113 -1.45 -22.86 -3.73
CA GLY A 113 -1.09 -24.11 -3.07
C GLY A 113 -0.73 -23.92 -1.60
N GLY A 114 -1.39 -22.99 -0.91
CA GLY A 114 -1.30 -22.83 0.54
C GLY A 114 -0.94 -21.41 1.01
N VAL A 115 -1.20 -21.18 2.30
CA VAL A 115 -0.95 -19.89 2.98
C VAL A 115 0.55 -19.54 2.98
N ASP A 116 1.40 -20.57 2.91
CA ASP A 116 2.84 -20.39 2.94
C ASP A 116 3.38 -19.63 1.73
N ARG A 117 2.70 -19.74 0.59
CA ARG A 117 3.09 -19.12 -0.68
C ARG A 117 2.44 -17.76 -0.92
N LEU A 118 1.44 -17.40 -0.11
CA LEU A 118 0.78 -16.11 -0.22
C LEU A 118 1.53 -15.03 0.58
N ASN A 119 1.94 -13.98 -0.12
CA ASN A 119 2.62 -12.80 0.44
C ASN A 119 1.68 -11.61 0.67
N LEU A 120 0.37 -11.78 0.50
CA LEU A 120 -0.63 -10.73 0.64
C LEU A 120 -1.47 -10.93 1.90
N THR A 121 -1.90 -9.82 2.47
CA THR A 121 -2.93 -9.80 3.53
C THR A 121 -4.28 -9.43 2.93
N GLY A 122 -5.39 -9.72 3.64
CA GLY A 122 -6.72 -9.27 3.22
C GLY A 122 -6.80 -7.74 3.06
N GLN A 123 -6.07 -6.98 3.88
CA GLN A 123 -5.98 -5.53 3.76
C GLN A 123 -5.29 -5.11 2.45
N ASP A 124 -4.31 -5.87 1.97
CA ASP A 124 -3.61 -5.55 0.71
C ASP A 124 -4.51 -5.70 -0.52
N ILE A 125 -5.50 -6.60 -0.46
CA ILE A 125 -6.54 -6.78 -1.47
C ILE A 125 -7.54 -5.64 -1.40
N GLN A 126 -8.04 -5.32 -0.20
CA GLN A 126 -8.96 -4.21 -0.02
C GLN A 126 -8.36 -2.88 -0.50
N ASN A 127 -7.14 -2.57 -0.08
CA ASN A 127 -6.43 -1.35 -0.48
C ASN A 127 -6.21 -1.30 -2.01
N TYR A 128 -5.93 -2.45 -2.62
CA TYR A 128 -5.75 -2.56 -4.07
C TYR A 128 -7.05 -2.25 -4.81
N LEU A 129 -8.15 -2.92 -4.45
CA LEU A 129 -9.45 -2.71 -5.06
C LEU A 129 -9.96 -1.28 -4.85
N GLN A 130 -9.78 -0.72 -3.65
CA GLN A 130 -10.12 0.67 -3.38
C GLN A 130 -9.34 1.63 -4.28
N THR A 131 -8.02 1.45 -4.38
CA THR A 131 -7.17 2.29 -5.25
C THR A 131 -7.56 2.14 -6.71
N ARG A 132 -7.87 0.92 -7.17
CA ARG A 132 -8.31 0.63 -8.54
C ARG A 132 -9.63 1.34 -8.85
N ARG A 133 -10.64 1.18 -8.00
CA ARG A 133 -11.94 1.83 -8.15
C ARG A 133 -11.81 3.35 -8.14
N GLN A 134 -10.95 3.90 -7.28
CA GLN A 134 -10.66 5.33 -7.24
C GLN A 134 -10.01 5.85 -8.52
N LYS A 135 -9.18 5.05 -9.19
CA LYS A 135 -8.56 5.41 -10.46
C LYS A 135 -9.53 5.33 -11.64
N ASN A 136 -10.51 4.44 -11.56
CA ASN A 136 -11.56 4.31 -12.57
C ASN A 136 -12.61 5.42 -12.48
N LEU A 137 -12.65 6.16 -11.38
CA LEU A 137 -13.47 7.37 -11.24
C LEU A 137 -12.78 8.52 -11.96
N GLU A 138 -13.38 9.00 -13.04
CA GLU A 138 -12.92 10.16 -13.79
C GLU A 138 -13.25 11.47 -13.07
N LYS A 139 -12.52 12.53 -13.43
CA LYS A 139 -12.81 13.87 -12.91
C LYS A 139 -14.15 14.33 -13.48
N GLY A 140 -15.14 14.46 -12.60
CA GLY A 140 -16.49 14.89 -12.98
C GLY A 140 -17.55 13.82 -12.71
N ASP A 141 -17.17 12.55 -12.55
CA ASP A 141 -18.12 11.46 -12.26
C ASP A 141 -18.94 11.75 -10.99
N ALA A 142 -18.25 12.17 -9.93
CA ALA A 142 -18.91 12.57 -8.68
C ALA A 142 -19.86 13.77 -8.88
N GLN A 143 -19.49 14.71 -9.76
CA GLN A 143 -20.30 15.88 -10.06
C GLN A 143 -21.55 15.52 -10.88
N LEU A 144 -21.41 14.61 -11.87
CA LEU A 144 -22.52 14.09 -12.65
C LEU A 144 -23.50 13.31 -11.79
N MET A 145 -23.00 12.50 -10.86
CA MET A 145 -23.84 11.79 -9.88
C MET A 145 -24.58 12.77 -8.97
N LEU A 146 -23.92 13.82 -8.50
CA LEU A 146 -24.56 14.88 -7.71
C LEU A 146 -25.66 15.60 -8.49
N GLN A 147 -25.39 16.00 -9.73
CA GLN A 147 -26.38 16.62 -10.61
C GLN A 147 -27.58 15.70 -10.86
N TYR A 148 -27.33 14.40 -11.04
CA TYR A 148 -28.39 13.40 -11.16
C TYR A 148 -29.27 13.34 -9.90
N PHE A 149 -28.67 13.31 -8.71
CA PHE A 149 -29.41 13.30 -7.45
C PHE A 149 -30.22 14.58 -7.23
N GLN A 150 -29.65 15.74 -7.56
CA GLN A 150 -30.36 17.02 -7.52
C GLN A 150 -31.57 17.05 -8.45
N ARG A 151 -31.41 16.56 -9.69
CA ARG A 151 -32.52 16.46 -10.64
C ARG A 151 -33.61 15.50 -10.16
N ARG A 152 -33.24 14.30 -9.68
CA ARG A 152 -34.19 13.33 -9.12
C ARG A 152 -35.01 13.91 -7.95
N GLN A 153 -34.39 14.75 -7.12
CA GLN A 153 -35.08 15.43 -6.03
C GLN A 153 -36.05 16.51 -6.53
N SER A 154 -35.72 17.22 -7.61
CA SER A 154 -36.66 18.19 -8.22
C SER A 154 -37.87 17.51 -8.88
N GLU A 155 -37.68 16.31 -9.44
CA GLU A 155 -38.75 15.53 -10.09
C GLU A 155 -39.62 14.78 -9.08
N ASN A 156 -39.04 14.35 -7.96
CA ASN A 156 -39.74 13.62 -6.91
C ASN A 156 -39.38 14.21 -5.53
N PRO A 157 -40.26 15.01 -4.91
CA PRO A 157 -40.05 15.56 -3.57
C PRO A 157 -39.82 14.51 -2.48
N GLY A 158 -40.23 13.25 -2.70
CA GLY A 158 -39.97 12.12 -1.81
C GLY A 158 -38.59 11.48 -1.99
N PHE A 159 -37.82 11.89 -3.01
CA PHE A 159 -36.44 11.44 -3.20
C PHE A 159 -35.49 12.26 -2.33
N PHE A 160 -34.83 11.59 -1.38
CA PHE A 160 -33.88 12.20 -0.45
C PHE A 160 -32.47 11.61 -0.65
N TYR A 161 -31.45 12.47 -0.59
CA TYR A 161 -30.04 12.07 -0.58
C TYR A 161 -29.27 12.95 0.41
N ALA A 162 -28.16 12.42 0.95
CA ALA A 162 -27.25 13.13 1.84
C ALA A 162 -25.81 12.95 1.33
N ILE A 163 -24.98 13.98 1.50
CA ILE A 163 -23.56 14.02 1.09
C ILE A 163 -22.67 13.91 2.32
#